data_AF-A0ABD6EXK3-F1
#
_entry.id   AF-A0ABD6EXK3-F1
#
_cell.length_a   1.000
_cell.length_b   1.000
_cell.length_c   1.000
_cell.angle_alpha   90.00
_cell.angle_beta   90.00
_cell.angle_gamma   90.00
#
_symmetry.space_group_name_H-M   'P 1'
#
loop_
_entity.id
_entity.type
_entity.pdbx_description
1 polymer ?
#
loop_
_entity_poly.entity_id
_entity_poly.type
_entity_poly.pdbx_seq_one_letter_code
_entity_poly.pdbx_strand_id
1 'polypeptide(L)'
;MILYGDRGIPDGFRFMNGYGSHTYKLVNSIGVAVYCKFHIKSKQGIRNLYAEEALRISCEDPDYAIRDLYKSISRGDFPQWNLMIQVMTFEEAEECEMNPFDLTKVLVFKPS
;
A
#
# COMPACT_ATOMS: atom_id res chain seq x y z
N MET A 1 8.41 6.05 11.41
CA MET A 1 7.54 7.17 10.98
C MET A 1 7.45 7.14 9.46
N ILE A 2 6.26 7.19 8.86
CA ILE A 2 6.07 6.98 7.41
C ILE A 2 5.96 8.31 6.65
N LEU A 3 5.16 9.26 7.15
CA LEU A 3 4.85 10.51 6.47
C LEU A 3 6.06 11.42 6.23
N TYR A 4 6.97 11.51 7.19
CA TYR A 4 8.20 12.33 7.07
C TYR A 4 9.41 11.53 6.58
N GLY A 5 9.21 10.26 6.16
CA GLY A 5 10.23 9.48 5.46
C GLY A 5 10.02 9.54 3.96
N ASP A 6 10.83 8.81 3.20
CA ASP A 6 10.81 8.83 1.72
C ASP A 6 9.42 8.56 1.13
N ARG A 7 8.59 7.74 1.80
CA ARG A 7 7.23 7.42 1.33
C ARG A 7 6.21 8.56 1.48
N GLY A 8 6.60 9.69 2.07
CA GLY A 8 5.73 10.85 2.24
C GLY A 8 5.41 11.58 0.95
N ILE A 9 6.28 11.46 -0.06
CA ILE A 9 6.17 12.19 -1.32
C ILE A 9 6.37 11.20 -2.50
N PRO A 10 5.35 10.41 -2.84
CA PRO A 10 5.46 9.44 -3.93
C PRO A 10 5.66 10.12 -5.29
N ASP A 11 6.47 9.49 -6.15
CA ASP A 11 6.68 9.92 -7.53
C ASP A 11 5.49 9.47 -8.40
N GLY A 12 4.37 10.16 -8.26
CA GLY A 12 3.10 9.82 -8.92
C GLY A 12 2.42 8.57 -8.34
N PHE A 13 1.22 8.26 -8.87
CA PHE A 13 0.41 7.17 -8.32
C PHE A 13 0.93 5.78 -8.69
N ARG A 14 1.62 5.64 -9.83
CA ARG A 14 1.98 4.32 -10.37
C ARG A 14 3.12 3.65 -9.59
N PHE A 15 3.87 4.40 -8.79
CA PHE A 15 5.05 3.92 -8.07
C PHE A 15 4.86 3.86 -6.56
N MET A 16 3.60 3.80 -6.10
CA MET A 16 3.29 3.61 -4.69
C MET A 16 2.52 2.31 -4.44
N ASN A 17 2.72 1.78 -3.24
CA ASN A 17 1.91 0.68 -2.72
C ASN A 17 0.65 1.24 -2.06
N GLY A 18 -0.44 0.48 -2.13
CA GLY A 18 -1.64 0.68 -1.32
C GLY A 18 -1.68 -0.29 -0.13
N TYR A 19 -2.28 0.16 0.97
CA TYR A 19 -2.48 -0.64 2.17
C TYR A 19 -3.90 -0.41 2.66
N GLY A 20 -4.65 -1.49 2.94
CA GLY A 20 -6.00 -1.41 3.48
C GLY A 20 -6.08 -0.88 4.92
N SER A 21 -4.92 -0.78 5.57
CA SER A 21 -4.67 -0.30 6.94
C SER A 21 -5.32 -1.14 8.04
N HIS A 22 -6.64 -1.25 8.03
CA HIS A 22 -7.43 -2.04 8.97
C HIS A 22 -7.19 -3.54 8.82
N THR A 23 -7.53 -4.26 9.88
CA THR A 23 -7.70 -5.71 9.86
C THR A 23 -9.14 -6.04 9.52
N TYR A 24 -9.32 -6.91 8.55
CA TYR A 24 -10.61 -7.38 8.07
C TYR A 24 -10.81 -8.85 8.44
N LYS A 25 -12.01 -9.37 8.20
CA LYS A 25 -12.33 -10.79 8.36
C LYS A 25 -12.74 -11.36 7.01
N LEU A 26 -12.05 -12.40 6.56
CA LEU A 26 -12.47 -13.21 5.41
C LEU A 26 -13.26 -14.40 5.94
N VAL A 27 -14.43 -14.66 5.35
CA VAL A 27 -15.31 -15.75 5.73
C VAL A 27 -15.55 -16.61 4.50
N ASN A 28 -15.28 -17.91 4.59
CA ASN A 28 -15.50 -18.84 3.49
C ASN A 28 -16.97 -19.32 3.43
N SER A 29 -17.30 -20.15 2.44
CA SER A 29 -18.66 -20.65 2.20
C SER A 29 -19.26 -21.49 3.33
N ILE A 30 -18.42 -22.03 4.22
CA ILE A 30 -18.84 -22.84 5.38
C ILE A 30 -18.81 -22.06 6.70
N GLY A 31 -18.57 -20.75 6.65
CA GLY A 31 -18.58 -19.87 7.83
C GLY A 31 -17.27 -19.84 8.63
N VAL A 32 -16.22 -20.53 8.19
CA VAL A 32 -14.90 -20.44 8.81
C VAL A 32 -14.26 -19.10 8.43
N ALA A 33 -13.69 -18.42 9.43
CA ALA A 33 -13.17 -17.09 9.29
C ALA A 33 -11.69 -16.99 9.64
N VAL A 34 -10.99 -16.09 8.97
CA VAL A 34 -9.61 -15.68 9.25
C VAL A 34 -9.53 -14.16 9.25
N TYR A 35 -8.59 -13.60 10.01
CA TYR A 35 -8.25 -12.19 9.91
C TYR A 35 -7.35 -11.95 8.70
N CYS A 36 -7.44 -10.76 8.11
CA CYS A 36 -6.54 -10.39 7.03
C CYS A 36 -6.21 -8.90 6.96
N LYS A 37 -5.06 -8.58 6.34
CA LYS A 37 -4.73 -7.25 5.84
C LYS A 37 -4.48 -7.28 4.34
N PHE A 38 -5.01 -6.26 3.64
CA PHE A 38 -4.85 -6.10 2.20
C PHE A 38 -3.64 -5.22 1.87
N HIS A 39 -2.85 -5.66 0.92
CA HIS A 39 -1.71 -4.94 0.39
C HIS A 39 -1.79 -4.91 -1.14
N ILE A 40 -1.67 -3.71 -1.71
CA ILE A 40 -1.67 -3.49 -3.15
C ILE A 40 -0.23 -3.12 -3.51
N LYS A 41 0.52 -4.03 -4.13
CA LYS A 41 1.95 -3.86 -4.40
C LYS A 41 2.17 -3.44 -5.85
N SER A 42 2.80 -2.28 -6.06
CA SER A 42 3.09 -1.80 -7.43
C SER A 42 4.07 -2.73 -8.13
N LYS A 43 3.76 -3.10 -9.38
CA LYS A 43 4.68 -3.85 -10.24
C LYS A 43 5.72 -2.94 -10.92
N GLN A 44 5.52 -1.63 -10.87
CA GLN A 44 6.43 -0.62 -11.42
C GLN A 44 7.59 -0.31 -10.46
N GLY A 45 7.58 -0.90 -9.26
CA GLY A 45 8.50 -0.57 -8.18
C GLY A 45 8.04 0.64 -7.36
N ILE A 46 8.83 0.98 -6.34
CA ILE A 46 8.56 2.14 -5.47
C ILE A 46 9.50 3.27 -5.84
N ARG A 47 8.95 4.47 -6.09
CA ARG A 47 9.71 5.68 -6.36
C ARG A 47 9.12 6.85 -5.58
N ASN A 48 9.99 7.70 -5.06
CA ASN A 48 9.61 8.87 -4.27
C ASN A 48 10.44 10.07 -4.74
N LEU A 49 9.89 11.26 -4.52
CA LEU A 49 10.54 12.52 -4.85
C LEU A 49 11.35 13.03 -3.66
N TYR A 50 12.51 13.62 -3.94
CA TYR A 50 13.20 14.46 -2.96
C TYR A 50 12.40 15.75 -2.73
N ALA A 51 12.49 16.32 -1.54
CA ALA A 51 11.68 17.48 -1.15
C ALA A 51 11.86 18.70 -2.08
N GLU A 52 13.08 18.96 -2.53
CA GLU A 52 13.37 20.06 -3.47
C GLU A 52 12.68 19.86 -4.83
N GLU A 53 12.74 18.65 -5.37
CA GLU A 53 12.10 18.31 -6.64
C GLU A 53 10.57 18.34 -6.53
N ALA A 54 10.03 17.86 -5.41
CA ALA A 54 8.61 17.92 -5.13
C ALA A 54 8.08 19.37 -5.04
N LEU A 55 8.86 20.27 -4.44
CA LEU A 55 8.54 21.69 -4.37
C LEU A 55 8.57 22.33 -5.76
N ARG A 56 9.56 21.97 -6.59
CA ARG A 56 9.65 22.48 -7.97
C ARG A 56 8.45 22.02 -8.80
N ILE A 57 8.12 20.72 -8.75
CA ILE A 57 6.98 20.13 -9.46
C ILE A 57 5.66 20.74 -9.00
N SER A 58 5.46 21.00 -7.70
CA SER A 58 4.19 21.55 -7.20
C SER A 58 3.89 22.97 -7.73
N CYS A 59 4.93 23.74 -8.05
CA CYS A 59 4.81 25.05 -8.70
C CYS A 59 4.61 24.95 -10.22
N GLU A 60 5.34 24.07 -10.88
CA GLU A 60 5.35 23.97 -12.35
C GLU A 60 4.19 23.12 -12.92
N ASP A 61 3.77 22.10 -12.18
CA ASP A 61 2.82 21.07 -12.61
C ASP A 61 2.09 20.45 -11.41
N PRO A 62 1.14 21.18 -10.79
CA PRO A 62 0.39 20.67 -9.63
C PRO A 62 -0.42 19.38 -9.92
N ASP A 63 -0.73 19.12 -11.19
CA ASP A 63 -1.44 17.91 -11.64
C ASP A 63 -0.52 16.74 -11.99
N TYR A 64 0.76 16.81 -11.64
CA TYR A 64 1.80 15.84 -12.02
C TYR A 64 1.38 14.37 -11.92
N ALA A 65 0.88 13.96 -10.76
CA ALA A 65 0.53 12.56 -10.52
C ALA A 65 -0.62 12.07 -11.41
N ILE A 66 -1.63 12.93 -11.65
CA ILE A 66 -2.76 12.64 -12.53
C ILE A 66 -2.28 12.58 -13.98
N ARG A 67 -1.45 13.55 -14.38
CA ARG A 67 -0.90 13.65 -15.73
C ARG A 67 0.01 12.47 -16.06
N ASP A 68 0.87 12.03 -15.13
CA ASP A 68 1.70 10.83 -15.30
C ASP A 68 0.83 9.60 -15.54
N LEU A 69 -0.19 9.38 -14.70
CA LEU A 69 -1.11 8.25 -14.82
C LEU A 69 -1.86 8.27 -16.17
N TYR A 70 -2.41 9.42 -16.55
CA TYR A 70 -3.12 9.57 -17.82
C TYR A 70 -2.21 9.30 -19.02
N LYS A 71 -1.01 9.91 -19.05
CA LYS A 71 -0.05 9.75 -20.15
C LYS A 71 0.49 8.31 -20.25
N SER A 72 0.63 7.64 -19.11
CA SER A 72 1.00 6.24 -19.04
C SER A 72 -0.03 5.35 -19.72
N ILE A 73 -1.30 5.51 -19.33
CA ILE A 73 -2.41 4.74 -19.91
C ILE A 73 -2.56 5.05 -21.40
N SER A 74 -2.49 6.33 -21.81
CA SER A 74 -2.69 6.73 -23.21
C SER A 74 -1.61 6.20 -24.16
N ARG A 75 -0.41 5.88 -23.65
CA ARG A 75 0.70 5.29 -24.42
C ARG A 75 0.74 3.75 -24.33
N GLY A 76 -0.22 3.11 -23.68
CA GLY A 76 -0.27 1.66 -23.51
C GLY A 76 0.66 1.10 -22.43
N ASP A 77 1.34 1.96 -21.66
CA ASP A 77 2.12 1.58 -20.48
C ASP A 77 1.18 1.47 -19.29
N PHE A 78 0.36 0.42 -19.23
CA PHE A 78 -0.66 0.28 -18.19
C PHE A 78 -0.04 -0.06 -16.82
N PRO A 79 -0.27 0.76 -15.78
CA PRO A 79 0.23 0.43 -14.46
C PRO A 79 -0.49 -0.79 -13.88
N GLN A 80 0.25 -1.61 -13.16
CA GLN A 80 -0.25 -2.83 -12.55
C GLN A 80 0.09 -2.89 -11.07
N TRP A 81 -0.78 -3.53 -10.31
CA TRP A 81 -0.55 -3.84 -8.93
C TRP A 81 -0.95 -5.28 -8.64
N ASN A 82 -0.16 -5.96 -7.81
CA ASN A 82 -0.51 -7.26 -7.26
C ASN A 82 -1.31 -7.04 -5.96
N LEU A 83 -2.51 -7.62 -5.89
CA LEU A 83 -3.25 -7.72 -4.63
C LEU A 83 -2.68 -8.88 -3.81
N MET A 84 -2.16 -8.56 -2.64
CA MET A 84 -1.61 -9.51 -1.68
C MET A 84 -2.46 -9.46 -0.41
N ILE A 85 -2.73 -10.64 0.15
CA ILE A 85 -3.49 -10.78 1.39
C ILE A 85 -2.56 -11.40 2.42
N GLN A 86 -2.36 -10.69 3.52
CA GLN A 86 -1.74 -11.26 4.71
C GLN A 86 -2.87 -11.88 5.54
N VAL A 87 -2.78 -13.17 5.83
CA VAL A 87 -3.79 -13.92 6.58
C VAL A 87 -3.26 -14.23 7.98
N MET A 88 -4.16 -14.26 8.97
CA MET A 88 -3.88 -14.62 10.36
C MET A 88 -5.07 -15.41 10.91
N THR A 89 -4.82 -16.57 11.53
CA THR A 89 -5.87 -17.34 12.22
C THR A 89 -6.26 -16.65 13.55
N PHE A 90 -7.31 -17.14 14.21
CA PHE A 90 -7.71 -16.56 15.48
C PHE A 90 -6.73 -16.92 16.60
N GLU A 91 -6.18 -18.12 16.56
CA GLU A 91 -5.14 -18.59 17.48
C GLU A 91 -3.87 -17.75 17.33
N GLU A 92 -3.42 -17.51 16.09
CA GLU A 92 -2.27 -16.62 15.82
C GLU A 92 -2.50 -15.18 16.29
N ALA A 93 -3.75 -14.71 16.26
CA ALA A 93 -4.12 -13.38 16.73
C ALA A 93 -4.08 -13.28 18.27
N GLU A 94 -4.45 -14.35 18.99
CA GLU A 94 -4.37 -14.41 20.46
C GLU A 94 -2.92 -14.47 20.96
N GLU A 95 -2.04 -15.16 20.23
CA GLU A 95 -0.61 -15.26 20.53
C GLU A 95 0.19 -14.03 20.06
N CYS A 96 -0.43 -13.12 19.31
CA CYS A 96 0.26 -11.95 18.78
C CYS A 96 0.58 -10.94 19.90
N GLU A 97 1.87 -10.64 20.08
CA GLU A 97 2.33 -9.62 21.04
C GLU A 97 1.74 -8.22 20.74
N MET A 98 1.40 -7.95 19.49
CA MET A 98 0.80 -6.70 19.04
C MET A 98 -0.68 -6.89 18.78
N ASN A 99 -1.51 -5.94 19.24
CA ASN A 99 -2.92 -5.96 18.93
C ASN A 99 -3.14 -5.88 17.40
N PRO A 100 -3.70 -6.93 16.77
CA PRO A 100 -3.87 -6.94 15.32
C PRO A 100 -4.89 -5.92 14.82
N PHE A 101 -5.72 -5.36 15.69
CA PHE A 101 -6.70 -4.32 15.37
C PHE A 101 -6.18 -2.89 15.58
N ASP A 102 -4.95 -2.73 16.11
CA ASP A 102 -4.33 -1.42 16.24
C ASP A 102 -3.86 -0.93 14.85
N LEU A 103 -4.47 0.16 14.38
CA LEU A 103 -4.20 0.77 13.08
C LEU A 103 -2.78 1.35 12.98
N THR A 104 -2.15 1.66 14.12
CA THR A 104 -0.78 2.21 14.17
C THR A 104 0.29 1.12 14.04
N LYS A 105 -0.10 -0.16 14.03
CA LYS A 105 0.82 -1.30 13.96
C LYS A 105 0.80 -1.95 12.58
N VAL A 106 2.00 -2.28 12.11
CA VAL A 106 2.21 -3.09 10.92
C VAL A 106 2.44 -4.53 11.38
N LEU A 107 1.60 -5.45 10.92
CA LEU A 107 1.77 -6.87 11.20
C LEU A 107 3.02 -7.36 10.46
N VAL A 108 4.00 -7.87 11.21
CA VAL A 108 5.22 -8.42 10.62
C VAL A 108 4.89 -9.77 10.01
N PHE A 109 5.21 -9.94 8.74
CA PHE A 109 5.04 -11.21 8.03
C PHE A 109 6.03 -12.23 8.61
N LYS A 110 5.52 -13.32 9.19
CA LYS A 110 6.32 -14.54 9.37
C LYS A 110 6.14 -15.37 8.09
N PRO A 111 7.17 -15.52 7.25
CA PRO A 111 7.07 -16.43 6.11
C PRO A 111 6.87 -17.85 6.63
N SER A 112 5.83 -18.52 6.10
CA SER A 112 5.62 -19.96 6.18
C SER A 112 6.64 -20.70 5.30
#